data_AF-A0A371CL01-F1
#
_entry.id   AF-A0A371CL01-F1
#
_cell.length_a   1.000
_cell.length_b   1.000
_cell.length_c   1.000
_cell.angle_alpha   90.00
_cell.angle_beta   90.00
_cell.angle_gamma   90.00
#
_symmetry.space_group_name_H-M   'P 1'
#
loop_
_entity.id
_entity.type
_entity.pdbx_description
1 polymer ?
#
loop_
_entity_poly.entity_id
_entity_poly.type
_entity_poly.pdbx_seq_one_letter_code
_entity_poly.pdbx_strand_id
1 'polypeptide(L)'
;VFRGDITPAIRAHGVSAYGHTVTPPGGFGFDVAERLVMTEVEVYRRAGDAKVQMKVTYEIGVTPDMLDVAGRLHGGCAVFLIDTCSSVALDYLGMVLGRHTPLVSQALNTIF
;
A
#
# COMPACT_ATOMS: atom_id res chain seq x y z
N VAL A 1 11.14 8.16 -9.50
CA VAL A 1 10.49 8.25 -10.84
C VAL A 1 9.45 7.14 -10.90
N PHE A 2 8.19 7.44 -11.21
CA PHE A 2 7.11 6.45 -11.26
C PHE A 2 7.16 5.63 -12.57
N ARG A 3 6.86 4.33 -12.50
CA ARG A 3 6.70 3.43 -13.66
C ARG A 3 5.41 2.62 -13.51
N GLY A 4 4.58 2.51 -14.53
CA GLY A 4 3.49 1.54 -14.45
C GLY A 4 2.34 1.64 -15.45
N ASP A 5 1.52 0.59 -15.44
CA ASP A 5 0.46 0.29 -16.42
C ASP A 5 -0.92 0.82 -16.01
N ILE A 6 -0.94 1.98 -15.36
CA ILE A 6 -2.11 2.49 -14.65
C ILE A 6 -2.40 3.94 -15.09
N THR A 7 -3.68 4.28 -15.23
CA THR A 7 -4.06 5.62 -15.69
C THR A 7 -3.70 6.68 -14.64
N PRO A 8 -3.48 7.95 -15.04
CA PRO A 8 -3.26 9.04 -14.08
C PRO A 8 -4.38 9.17 -13.02
N ALA A 9 -5.62 8.84 -13.39
CA ALA A 9 -6.76 8.86 -12.47
C ALA A 9 -6.64 7.79 -11.38
N ILE A 10 -6.27 6.55 -11.73
CA ILE A 10 -6.03 5.48 -10.74
C ILE A 10 -4.81 5.82 -9.90
N ARG A 11 -3.76 6.41 -10.51
CA ARG A 11 -2.56 6.85 -9.79
C ARG A 11 -2.85 7.91 -8.73
N ALA A 12 -3.79 8.82 -8.97
CA ALA A 12 -4.18 9.84 -8.01
C ALA A 12 -4.84 9.26 -6.75
N HIS A 13 -5.35 8.02 -6.83
CA HIS A 13 -6.00 7.29 -5.73
C HIS A 13 -5.02 6.66 -4.72
N GLY A 14 -3.70 6.90 -4.81
CA GLY A 14 -2.65 6.22 -4.02
C GLY A 14 -2.73 6.39 -2.51
N VAL A 15 -1.67 6.01 -1.78
CA VAL A 15 -1.69 5.94 -0.30
C VAL A 15 -2.23 7.20 0.38
N SER A 16 -1.95 8.40 -0.16
CA SER A 16 -2.53 9.64 0.38
C SER A 16 -4.07 9.68 0.25
N ALA A 17 -4.63 9.34 -0.91
CA ALA A 17 -6.08 9.32 -1.13
C ALA A 17 -6.77 8.15 -0.40
N TYR A 18 -6.12 6.98 -0.33
CA TYR A 18 -6.56 5.87 0.51
C TYR A 18 -6.51 6.24 2.00
N GLY A 19 -5.45 6.93 2.42
CA GLY A 19 -5.24 7.44 3.77
C GLY A 19 -6.38 8.35 4.21
N HIS A 20 -6.84 9.28 3.36
CA HIS A 20 -8.03 10.09 3.67
C HIS A 20 -9.30 9.27 3.95
N THR A 21 -9.36 8.00 3.53
CA THR A 21 -10.49 7.10 3.77
C THR A 21 -10.29 6.18 4.99
N VAL A 22 -9.04 5.78 5.30
CA VAL A 22 -8.75 4.74 6.31
C VAL A 22 -7.90 5.25 7.48
N THR A 23 -6.96 6.16 7.22
CA THR A 23 -6.11 6.83 8.22
C THR A 23 -6.28 8.34 8.04
N PRO A 24 -7.35 8.97 8.55
CA PRO A 24 -7.59 10.39 8.33
C PRO A 24 -6.41 11.22 8.86
N PRO A 25 -6.22 12.47 8.39
CA PRO A 25 -5.19 13.35 8.92
C PRO A 25 -5.23 13.42 10.47
N GLY A 26 -4.09 13.17 11.11
CA GLY A 26 -3.98 13.07 12.58
C GLY A 26 -4.44 11.74 13.20
N GLY A 27 -4.91 10.81 12.38
CA GLY A 27 -5.25 9.44 12.78
C GLY A 27 -4.02 8.56 12.97
N PHE A 28 -4.24 7.33 13.45
CA PHE A 28 -3.17 6.37 13.71
C PHE A 28 -2.33 6.12 12.46
N GLY A 29 -1.01 6.29 12.59
CA GLY A 29 -0.05 6.00 11.53
C GLY A 29 -0.10 6.94 10.31
N PHE A 30 -0.92 8.00 10.33
CA PHE A 30 -1.07 8.93 9.21
C PHE A 30 0.29 9.50 8.76
N ASP A 31 1.05 10.08 9.69
CA ASP A 31 2.34 10.71 9.39
C ASP A 31 3.36 9.72 8.80
N VAL A 32 3.25 8.43 9.15
CA VAL A 32 4.11 7.37 8.61
C VAL A 32 3.66 6.98 7.21
N ALA A 33 2.35 6.77 7.01
CA ALA A 33 1.79 6.39 5.72
C ALA A 33 1.94 7.49 4.66
N GLU A 34 1.85 8.76 5.03
CA GLU A 34 2.02 9.89 4.10
C GLU A 34 3.42 9.94 3.47
N ARG A 35 4.44 9.36 4.14
CA ARG A 35 5.81 9.30 3.64
C ARG A 35 6.04 8.18 2.61
N LEU A 36 5.06 7.31 2.35
CA LEU A 36 5.15 6.26 1.33
C LEU A 36 5.14 6.86 -0.07
N VAL A 37 6.17 6.56 -0.85
CA VAL A 37 6.30 6.99 -2.24
C VAL A 37 6.04 5.79 -3.14
N MET A 38 4.96 5.85 -3.92
CA MET A 38 4.69 4.83 -4.95
C MET A 38 5.68 4.98 -6.10
N THR A 39 6.47 3.94 -6.36
CA THR A 39 7.50 3.96 -7.40
C THR A 39 7.15 3.12 -8.62
N GLU A 40 6.50 1.97 -8.42
CA GLU A 40 6.16 1.07 -9.53
C GLU A 40 4.75 0.46 -9.37
N VAL A 41 4.05 0.29 -10.49
CA VAL A 41 2.73 -0.36 -10.56
C VAL A 41 2.66 -1.26 -11.80
N GLU A 42 2.30 -2.53 -11.62
CA GLU A 42 2.24 -3.52 -12.69
C GLU A 42 0.92 -4.29 -12.62
N VAL A 43 0.17 -4.31 -13.74
CA VAL A 43 -1.01 -5.14 -13.90
C VAL A 43 -0.64 -6.34 -14.78
N TYR A 44 -0.82 -7.55 -14.27
CA TYR A 44 -0.46 -8.76 -15.03
C TYR A 44 -1.49 -9.87 -14.86
N ARG A 45 -1.45 -10.86 -15.75
CA ARG A 45 -2.20 -12.10 -15.60
C ARG A 45 -1.30 -13.17 -15.01
N ARG A 46 -1.69 -13.75 -13.88
CA ARG A 46 -0.93 -14.80 -13.22
C ARG A 46 -0.86 -16.05 -14.09
N ALA A 47 0.33 -16.60 -14.26
CA ALA A 47 0.53 -17.88 -14.89
C ALA A 47 -0.21 -18.99 -14.12
N GLY A 48 -0.88 -19.89 -14.84
CA GLY A 48 -1.61 -21.03 -14.26
C GLY A 48 -3.13 -20.84 -14.18
N ASP A 49 -3.62 -19.66 -13.78
CA ASP A 49 -5.08 -19.40 -13.68
C ASP A 49 -5.58 -18.13 -14.39
N ALA A 50 -4.68 -17.40 -15.07
CA ALA A 50 -4.97 -16.20 -15.87
C ALA A 50 -5.70 -15.07 -15.12
N LYS A 51 -5.77 -15.15 -13.78
CA LYS A 51 -6.38 -14.11 -12.94
C LYS A 51 -5.55 -12.84 -13.04
N VAL A 52 -6.25 -11.71 -13.17
CA VAL A 52 -5.61 -10.39 -13.10
C VAL A 52 -5.06 -10.21 -11.70
N GLN A 53 -3.82 -9.76 -11.61
CA GLN A 53 -3.10 -9.42 -10.40
C GLN A 53 -2.55 -8.01 -10.52
N MET A 54 -2.33 -7.39 -9.36
CA MET A 54 -1.73 -6.08 -9.22
C MET A 54 -0.48 -6.25 -8.36
N LYS A 55 0.63 -5.66 -8.82
CA LYS A 55 1.81 -5.42 -7.99
C LYS A 55 2.00 -3.92 -7.87
N VAL A 56 2.20 -3.46 -6.65
CA VAL A 56 2.52 -2.06 -6.34
C VAL A 56 3.78 -2.05 -5.48
N THR A 57 4.72 -1.19 -5.83
CA THR A 57 5.96 -0.98 -5.09
C THR A 57 5.97 0.42 -4.50
N TYR A 58 6.23 0.46 -3.19
CA TYR A 58 6.42 1.68 -2.44
C TYR A 58 7.83 1.74 -1.88
N GLU A 59 8.35 2.95 -1.75
CA GLU A 59 9.58 3.27 -1.03
C GLU A 59 9.25 4.20 0.13
N ILE A 60 9.98 4.05 1.24
CA ILE A 60 9.87 4.92 2.41
C ILE A 60 11.23 5.01 3.10
N GLY A 61 11.56 6.20 3.61
CA GLY A 61 12.70 6.38 4.50
C GLY A 61 12.32 6.02 5.93
N VAL A 62 13.10 5.16 6.59
CA VAL A 62 12.90 4.85 8.00
C VAL A 62 13.41 6.01 8.86
N THR A 63 12.54 6.53 9.72
CA THR A 63 12.80 7.67 10.61
C THR A 63 12.70 7.27 12.09
N PRO A 64 13.23 8.09 13.03
CA PRO A 64 13.31 7.72 14.45
C PRO A 64 11.98 7.34 15.12
N ASP A 65 10.86 7.92 14.69
CA ASP A 65 9.50 7.62 15.17
C ASP A 65 9.00 6.22 14.75
N MET A 66 9.71 5.53 13.87
CA MET A 66 9.40 4.18 13.40
C MET A 66 10.23 3.10 14.08
N LEU A 67 11.18 3.48 14.96
CA LEU A 67 12.16 2.56 15.51
C LEU A 67 11.68 1.86 16.79
N ASP A 68 12.18 0.65 17.01
CA ASP A 68 12.10 -0.05 18.28
C ASP A 68 13.19 0.38 19.26
N VAL A 69 13.18 -0.20 20.46
CA VAL A 69 14.17 0.07 21.52
C VAL A 69 15.61 -0.28 21.13
N ALA A 70 15.80 -1.08 20.08
CA ALA A 70 17.11 -1.47 19.57
C ALA A 70 17.53 -0.66 18.32
N GLY A 71 16.76 0.36 17.95
CA GLY A 71 17.04 1.21 16.80
C GLY A 71 16.74 0.57 15.44
N ARG A 72 15.95 -0.50 15.39
CA ARG A 72 15.49 -1.16 14.16
C ARG A 72 14.06 -0.73 13.83
N LEU A 73 13.60 -0.98 12.61
CA LEU A 73 12.19 -0.75 12.27
C LEU A 73 11.29 -1.57 13.21
N HIS A 74 10.42 -0.90 13.96
CA HIS A 74 9.51 -1.53 14.90
C HIS A 74 8.58 -2.51 14.17
N GLY A 75 8.44 -3.73 14.69
CA GLY A 75 7.63 -4.78 14.05
C GLY A 75 6.18 -4.34 13.78
N GLY A 76 5.57 -3.61 14.72
CA GLY A 76 4.24 -3.03 14.51
C GLY A 76 4.18 -1.97 13.40
N CYS A 77 5.26 -1.19 13.22
CA CYS A 77 5.37 -0.24 12.12
C CYS A 77 5.52 -0.98 10.78
N ALA A 78 6.32 -2.05 10.76
CA ALA A 78 6.47 -2.90 9.57
C ALA A 78 5.13 -3.53 9.15
N VAL A 79 4.35 -4.12 10.08
CA VAL A 79 3.03 -4.69 9.75
C VAL A 79 2.04 -3.62 9.29
N PHE A 80 2.04 -2.44 9.92
CA PHE A 80 1.21 -1.31 9.49
C PHE A 80 1.49 -0.89 8.04
N LEU A 81 2.77 -0.81 7.67
CA LEU A 81 3.19 -0.49 6.31
C LEU A 81 2.77 -1.59 5.31
N ILE A 82 2.97 -2.86 5.68
CA ILE A 82 2.53 -4.01 4.86
C ILE A 82 1.03 -3.93 4.61
N ASP A 83 0.23 -3.73 5.67
CA ASP A 83 -1.23 -3.66 5.57
C ASP A 83 -1.73 -2.50 4.70
N THR A 84 -1.12 -1.33 4.88
CA THR A 84 -1.45 -0.13 4.10
C THR A 84 -1.15 -0.38 2.62
N CYS A 85 0.04 -0.89 2.29
CA CYS A 85 0.44 -1.13 0.91
C CYS A 85 -0.39 -2.22 0.23
N SER A 86 -0.67 -3.33 0.93
CA SER A 86 -1.48 -4.41 0.37
C SER A 86 -2.93 -4.01 0.17
N SER A 87 -3.51 -3.23 1.08
CA SER A 87 -4.88 -2.74 0.92
C SER A 87 -5.01 -1.78 -0.26
N VAL A 88 -4.07 -0.85 -0.46
CA VAL A 88 -4.06 0.02 -1.65
C VAL A 88 -3.91 -0.78 -2.95
N ALA A 89 -3.05 -1.81 -2.96
CA ALA A 89 -2.91 -2.67 -4.12
C ALA A 89 -4.20 -3.44 -4.46
N LEU A 90 -4.95 -3.88 -3.44
CA LEU A 90 -6.25 -4.52 -3.63
C LEU A 90 -7.31 -3.54 -4.13
N ASP A 91 -7.33 -2.31 -3.59
CA ASP A 91 -8.23 -1.25 -4.04
C ASP A 91 -7.99 -0.90 -5.52
N TYR A 92 -6.72 -0.73 -5.91
CA TYR A 92 -6.32 -0.52 -7.30
C TYR A 92 -6.72 -1.68 -8.22
N LEU A 93 -6.55 -2.92 -7.77
CA LEU A 93 -7.01 -4.08 -8.52
C LEU A 93 -8.53 -4.04 -8.71
N GLY A 94 -9.28 -3.62 -7.69
CA GLY A 94 -10.71 -3.37 -7.77
C GLY A 94 -11.07 -2.38 -8.88
N MET A 95 -10.39 -1.23 -8.91
CA MET A 95 -10.58 -0.20 -9.95
C MET A 95 -10.25 -0.71 -11.35
N VAL A 96 -9.13 -1.42 -11.51
CA VAL A 96 -8.73 -2.03 -12.80
C VAL A 96 -9.78 -3.04 -13.29
N LEU A 97 -10.43 -3.76 -12.37
CA LEU A 97 -11.50 -4.71 -12.67
C LEU A 97 -12.89 -4.06 -12.80
N GLY A 98 -13.01 -2.73 -12.70
CA GLY A 98 -14.29 -2.02 -12.74
C GLY A 98 -15.19 -2.30 -11.54
N ARG A 99 -14.61 -2.62 -10.39
CA ARG A 99 -15.33 -2.85 -9.12
C ARG A 99 -15.22 -1.60 -8.24
N HIS A 100 -16.30 -1.28 -7.54
CA HIS A 100 -16.41 -0.06 -6.71
C HIS A 100 -16.33 -0.34 -5.20
N THR A 101 -15.91 -1.52 -4.80
CA THR A 101 -15.80 -1.89 -3.38
C THR A 101 -14.35 -1.77 -2.94
N PRO A 102 -14.05 -0.92 -1.93
CA PRO A 102 -12.73 -0.89 -1.32
C PRO A 102 -12.36 -2.27 -0.82
N LEU A 103 -11.22 -2.79 -1.25
CA LEU A 103 -10.70 -4.06 -0.80
C LEU A 103 -9.60 -3.79 0.24
N VAL A 104 -9.58 -4.58 1.31
CA VAL A 104 -8.62 -4.43 2.42
C VAL A 104 -8.01 -5.78 2.76
N SER A 105 -6.81 -5.79 3.33
CA SER A 105 -6.24 -7.01 3.90
C SER A 105 -7.19 -7.58 4.96
N GLN A 106 -7.43 -8.88 4.92
CA GLN A 106 -8.28 -9.56 5.92
C GLN A 106 -7.45 -10.24 7.01
N ALA A 107 -6.24 -10.68 6.67
CA ALA A 107 -5.31 -11.31 7.58
C ALA A 107 -3.87 -11.12 7.07
N LEU A 108 -2.95 -10.87 7.99
CA LEU A 108 -1.51 -10.80 7.75
C LEU A 108 -0.82 -11.73 8.74
N ASN A 109 0.05 -12.60 8.23
CA ASN A 109 0.88 -13.47 9.05
C ASN A 109 2.33 -13.06 8.85
N THR A 110 2.99 -12.63 9.93
CA THR A 110 4.38 -12.19 9.93
C THR A 110 5.17 -12.92 11.01
N ILE A 111 6.47 -13.10 10.77
CA ILE A 111 7.44 -13.67 11.71
C ILE A 111 8.59 -12.68 11.78
N PHE A 112 9.00 -12.32 12.99
CA PHE A 112 10.07 -11.35 13.27
C PHE A 112 11.21 -12.03 14.03
#